data_AF-C0F050-F1
#
_entry.id   AF-C0F050-F1
#
_cell.length_a   1.000
_cell.length_b   1.000
_cell.length_c   1.000
_cell.angle_alpha   90.00
_cell.angle_beta   90.00
_cell.angle_gamma   90.00
#
_symmetry.space_group_name_H-M   'P 1'
#
loop_
_entity.id
_entity.type
_entity.pdbx_description
1 polymer ?
#
loop_
_entity_poly.entity_id
_entity_poly.type
_entity_poly.pdbx_seq_one_letter_code
_entity_poly.pdbx_strand_id
1 'polypeptide(L)'
;CYGTKSVCFRRSYFSEIDFFNVSALLHYRLEKDMNNVIEMTHPLIKHKISILRDKNTGTNEFRKLIEEIGILMGYEALRDLPLEDVEIETPIETCKTPMISGKKLAIVPILRAGLGMVNGILALVPSAKVGHIGLYRDEETHEPHEYYCKLPDPIDQRLIVVLDPMLATGGSAIAAINFIKEHGGKNIKFMSIIAAPEGVERLAKAHPDVQIYCGNIDRQLNEDAYICPGLGDAGDRIFGTK
;
A
#
# COMPACT_ATOMS: atom_id res chain seq x y z
N CYS A 1 23.01 -57.83 -8.58
CA CYS A 1 22.37 -58.45 -9.77
C CYS A 1 21.20 -59.27 -9.24
N TYR A 2 19.93 -58.98 -9.45
CA TYR A 2 19.10 -58.59 -10.60
C TYR A 2 17.88 -57.84 -10.00
N GLY A 3 17.09 -56.97 -10.63
CA GLY A 3 16.91 -56.57 -12.01
C GLY A 3 15.62 -55.73 -11.99
N THR A 4 15.71 -54.53 -12.55
CA THR A 4 14.66 -53.50 -12.64
C THR A 4 13.46 -53.97 -13.47
N LYS A 5 12.23 -53.72 -13.00
CA LYS A 5 11.03 -53.70 -13.83
C LYS A 5 10.66 -52.25 -14.16
N SER A 6 10.85 -51.89 -15.41
CA SER A 6 10.30 -50.72 -16.08
C SER A 6 8.80 -50.90 -16.33
N VAL A 7 7.99 -49.91 -15.97
CA VAL A 7 6.69 -49.67 -16.62
C VAL A 7 6.63 -48.21 -17.01
N CYS A 8 6.61 -48.02 -18.32
CA CYS A 8 6.40 -46.77 -19.03
C CYS A 8 4.93 -46.37 -18.88
N PHE A 9 4.65 -45.14 -18.44
CA PHE A 9 3.36 -44.49 -18.66
C PHE A 9 3.60 -43.15 -19.34
N ARG A 10 3.47 -43.14 -20.67
CA ARG A 10 3.14 -41.93 -21.43
C ARG A 10 1.66 -41.62 -21.22
N ARG A 11 1.36 -40.42 -20.74
CA ARG A 11 0.08 -39.68 -20.89
C ARG A 11 0.45 -38.21 -20.69
N SER A 12 0.68 -37.41 -21.73
CA SER A 12 -0.34 -36.72 -22.55
C SER A 12 -1.48 -36.12 -21.72
N TYR A 13 -1.24 -34.98 -21.07
CA TYR A 13 -2.25 -33.97 -20.76
C TYR A 13 -1.55 -32.61 -20.65
N PHE A 14 -1.33 -31.98 -21.80
CA PHE A 14 -1.02 -30.55 -21.91
C PHE A 14 -2.37 -29.86 -22.13
N SER A 15 -3.11 -29.59 -21.06
CA SER A 15 -4.32 -28.76 -21.10
C SER A 15 -4.83 -28.53 -19.69
N GLU A 16 -4.29 -27.51 -19.03
CA GLU A 16 -4.85 -26.70 -17.94
C GLU A 16 -3.67 -26.06 -17.22
N ILE A 17 -3.33 -24.84 -17.63
CA ILE A 17 -2.47 -23.97 -16.82
C ILE A 17 -3.34 -23.59 -15.62
N ASP A 18 -3.13 -24.28 -14.51
CA ASP A 18 -3.75 -23.98 -13.22
C ASP A 18 -3.58 -22.48 -12.91
N PHE A 19 -4.71 -21.79 -12.76
CA PHE A 19 -4.78 -20.37 -12.38
C PHE A 19 -4.04 -20.09 -11.06
N PHE A 20 -3.94 -21.11 -10.20
CA PHE A 20 -3.15 -21.09 -8.96
C PHE A 20 -1.64 -20.93 -9.18
N ASN A 21 -1.11 -21.50 -10.27
CA ASN A 21 0.33 -21.49 -10.55
C ASN A 21 0.80 -20.14 -11.11
N VAL A 22 -0.04 -19.43 -11.87
CA VAL A 22 0.32 -18.12 -12.46
C VAL A 22 0.40 -17.04 -11.39
N SER A 23 -0.55 -17.00 -10.44
CA SER A 23 -0.49 -16.08 -9.30
C SER A 23 0.75 -16.35 -8.43
N ALA A 24 0.99 -17.62 -8.10
CA ALA A 24 2.18 -18.01 -7.33
C ALA A 24 3.50 -17.67 -8.05
N LEU A 25 3.57 -17.84 -9.38
CA LEU A 25 4.73 -17.46 -10.19
C LEU A 25 4.91 -15.94 -10.27
N LEU A 26 3.82 -15.16 -10.33
CA LEU A 26 3.88 -13.70 -10.32
C LEU A 26 4.36 -13.18 -8.96
N HIS A 27 3.79 -13.69 -7.86
CA HIS A 27 4.26 -13.41 -6.49
C HIS A 27 5.73 -13.80 -6.32
N TYR A 28 6.13 -15.01 -6.75
CA TYR A 28 7.51 -15.47 -6.67
C TYR A 28 8.48 -14.61 -7.48
N ARG A 29 8.05 -14.08 -8.63
CA ARG A 29 8.86 -13.19 -9.47
C ARG A 29 8.98 -11.79 -8.87
N LEU A 30 7.91 -11.28 -8.25
CA LEU A 30 7.93 -10.01 -7.51
C LEU A 30 8.79 -10.10 -6.24
N GLU A 31 8.70 -11.21 -5.50
CA GLU A 31 9.49 -11.47 -4.29
C GLU A 31 11.00 -11.56 -4.56
N LYS A 32 11.40 -12.10 -5.72
CA LYS A 32 12.82 -12.35 -6.01
C LYS A 32 13.58 -11.11 -6.47
N ASP A 33 12.89 -10.09 -7.01
CA ASP A 33 13.53 -8.92 -7.61
C ASP A 33 13.30 -7.60 -6.83
N MET A 34 12.43 -7.55 -5.80
CA MET A 34 12.09 -6.28 -5.12
C MET A 34 12.00 -6.40 -3.58
N ASN A 35 13.14 -6.23 -2.91
CA ASN A 35 13.26 -6.31 -1.44
C ASN A 35 12.48 -5.25 -0.64
N ASN A 36 11.92 -4.23 -1.29
CA ASN A 36 11.20 -3.12 -0.66
C ASN A 36 9.67 -3.19 -0.82
N VAL A 37 9.13 -4.26 -1.41
CA VAL A 37 7.68 -4.45 -1.61
C VAL A 37 7.16 -5.52 -0.66
N ILE A 38 6.07 -5.20 0.04
CA ILE A 38 5.43 -6.06 1.03
C ILE A 38 3.94 -6.17 0.69
N GLU A 39 3.50 -7.38 0.33
CA GLU A 39 2.08 -7.66 0.25
C GLU A 39 1.53 -8.19 1.57
N MET A 40 0.44 -7.59 2.04
CA MET A 40 -0.19 -7.95 3.30
C MET A 40 -1.16 -9.12 3.12
N THR A 41 -0.82 -10.25 3.73
CA THR A 41 -1.55 -11.52 3.59
C THR A 41 -2.55 -11.78 4.72
N HIS A 42 -2.75 -10.83 5.64
CA HIS A 42 -3.64 -11.02 6.79
C HIS A 42 -5.10 -11.29 6.34
N PRO A 43 -5.77 -12.35 6.84
CA PRO A 43 -7.10 -12.75 6.37
C PRO A 43 -8.17 -11.65 6.47
N LEU A 44 -8.15 -10.83 7.52
CA LEU A 44 -9.09 -9.71 7.65
C LEU A 44 -8.89 -8.63 6.58
N ILE A 45 -7.66 -8.39 6.14
CA ILE A 45 -7.38 -7.45 5.04
C ILE A 45 -7.96 -8.04 3.75
N LYS A 46 -7.65 -9.31 3.44
CA LYS A 46 -8.15 -9.99 2.24
C LYS A 46 -9.68 -10.06 2.21
N HIS A 47 -10.32 -10.38 3.34
CA HIS A 47 -11.77 -10.43 3.46
C HIS A 47 -12.42 -9.06 3.18
N LYS A 48 -11.92 -7.98 3.80
CA LYS A 48 -12.45 -6.63 3.61
C LYS A 48 -12.20 -6.11 2.20
N ILE A 49 -11.05 -6.42 1.60
CA ILE A 49 -10.77 -6.13 0.19
C ILE A 49 -11.80 -6.82 -0.71
N SER A 50 -12.14 -8.09 -0.46
CA SER A 50 -13.18 -8.79 -1.23
C SER A 50 -14.53 -8.08 -1.18
N ILE A 51 -14.91 -7.51 -0.03
CA ILE A 51 -16.14 -6.71 0.08
C ILE A 51 -16.00 -5.41 -0.73
N LEU A 52 -14.87 -4.71 -0.65
CA LEU A 52 -14.63 -3.52 -1.49
C LEU A 52 -14.78 -3.81 -2.98
N ARG A 53 -14.49 -5.02 -3.46
CA ARG A 53 -14.63 -5.36 -4.89
C ARG A 53 -16.07 -5.50 -5.35
N ASP A 54 -17.01 -5.77 -4.45
CA ASP A 54 -18.42 -5.87 -4.84
C ASP A 54 -18.92 -4.50 -5.30
N LYS A 55 -19.42 -4.44 -6.54
CA LYS A 55 -20.01 -3.24 -7.12
C LYS A 55 -21.26 -2.76 -6.37
N ASN A 56 -21.89 -3.64 -5.58
CA ASN A 56 -23.07 -3.33 -4.78
C ASN A 56 -22.72 -2.73 -3.42
N THR A 57 -21.45 -2.74 -3.00
CA THR A 57 -21.00 -2.07 -1.77
C THR A 57 -21.11 -0.56 -1.93
N GLY A 58 -22.09 0.02 -1.22
CA GLY A 58 -22.39 1.44 -1.27
C GLY A 58 -21.33 2.32 -0.58
N THR A 59 -21.33 3.61 -0.90
CA THR A 59 -20.33 4.59 -0.46
C THR A 59 -20.05 4.61 1.04
N ASN A 60 -21.09 4.49 1.88
CA ASN A 60 -20.91 4.48 3.34
C ASN A 60 -20.11 3.27 3.83
N GLU A 61 -20.47 2.09 3.34
CA GLU A 61 -19.77 0.85 3.68
C GLU A 61 -18.36 0.83 3.09
N PHE A 62 -18.21 1.26 1.84
CA PHE A 62 -16.91 1.37 1.18
C PHE A 62 -15.95 2.24 1.99
N ARG A 63 -16.39 3.43 2.43
CA ARG A 63 -15.56 4.34 3.24
C ARG A 63 -15.13 3.71 4.56
N LYS A 64 -16.05 3.03 5.27
CA LYS A 64 -15.74 2.34 6.53
C LYS A 64 -14.70 1.23 6.31
N LEU A 65 -14.85 0.45 5.26
CA LEU A 65 -13.91 -0.63 4.93
C LEU A 65 -12.51 -0.09 4.57
N ILE A 66 -12.43 1.02 3.82
CA ILE A 66 -11.14 1.68 3.54
C ILE A 66 -10.45 2.10 4.84
N GLU A 67 -11.20 2.69 5.79
CA GLU A 67 -10.68 3.09 7.09
C GLU A 67 -10.20 1.88 7.92
N GLU A 68 -11.02 0.83 8.01
CA GLU A 68 -10.68 -0.41 8.73
C GLU A 68 -9.45 -1.12 8.14
N ILE A 69 -9.34 -1.17 6.81
CA ILE A 69 -8.16 -1.71 6.14
C ILE A 69 -6.95 -0.80 6.43
N GLY A 70 -7.13 0.53 6.41
CA GLY A 70 -6.10 1.49 6.78
C GLY A 70 -5.52 1.20 8.17
N ILE A 71 -6.35 0.93 9.17
CA ILE A 71 -5.91 0.52 10.52
C ILE A 71 -5.09 -0.77 10.46
N LEU A 72 -5.62 -1.82 9.84
CA LEU A 72 -4.95 -3.12 9.79
C LEU A 72 -3.60 -3.04 9.06
N MET A 73 -3.56 -2.32 7.95
CA MET A 73 -2.33 -2.12 7.20
C MET A 73 -1.34 -1.22 7.95
N GLY A 74 -1.82 -0.18 8.63
CA GLY A 74 -0.98 0.73 9.41
C GLY A 74 -0.30 0.01 10.56
N TYR A 75 -0.99 -0.92 11.21
CA TYR A 75 -0.43 -1.76 12.27
C TYR A 75 0.78 -2.58 11.78
N GLU A 76 0.68 -3.18 10.59
CA GLU A 76 1.79 -3.92 9.99
C GLU A 76 2.90 -3.01 9.46
N ALA A 77 2.54 -1.91 8.78
CA ALA A 77 3.49 -0.98 8.20
C ALA A 77 4.33 -0.23 9.25
N LEU A 78 3.86 -0.13 10.49
CA LEU A 78 4.54 0.54 11.60
C LEU A 78 5.22 -0.44 12.58
N ARG A 79 5.32 -1.72 12.23
CA ARG A 79 5.91 -2.78 13.07
C ARG A 79 7.39 -2.55 13.43
N ASP A 80 8.10 -1.80 12.61
CA ASP A 80 9.54 -1.50 12.73
C ASP A 80 9.82 -0.13 13.39
N LEU A 81 8.82 0.50 14.02
CA LEU A 81 9.03 1.74 14.76
C LEU A 81 10.07 1.54 15.88
N PRO A 82 11.06 2.44 16.00
CA PRO A 82 12.09 2.32 17.01
C PRO A 82 11.51 2.60 18.40
N LEU A 83 12.09 1.94 19.41
CA LEU A 83 11.74 2.12 20.81
C LEU A 83 12.93 2.66 21.59
N GLU A 84 12.67 3.41 22.65
CA GLU A 84 13.64 3.79 23.67
C GLU A 84 13.07 3.55 25.06
N ASP A 85 13.93 3.17 26.01
CA ASP A 85 13.54 3.01 27.40
C ASP A 85 13.44 4.37 28.09
N VAL A 86 12.24 4.71 28.55
CA VAL A 86 11.95 5.93 29.30
C VAL A 86 11.64 5.55 30.74
N GLU A 87 12.23 6.28 31.69
CA GLU A 87 11.93 6.13 33.10
C GLU A 87 10.61 6.83 33.44
N ILE A 88 9.68 6.11 34.07
CA ILE A 88 8.40 6.63 34.52
C ILE A 88 8.10 6.18 35.96
N GLU A 89 7.18 6.88 36.61
CA GLU A 89 6.63 6.47 37.91
C GLU A 89 5.23 5.89 37.70
N THR A 90 5.05 4.62 38.07
CA THR A 90 3.73 3.99 38.14
C THR A 90 3.10 4.27 39.51
N PRO A 91 1.81 3.99 39.74
CA PRO A 91 1.22 4.07 41.08
C PRO A 91 1.87 3.15 42.14
N ILE A 92 2.82 2.29 41.76
CA ILE A 92 3.49 1.32 42.65
C ILE A 92 4.97 1.70 42.83
N GLU A 93 5.71 1.90 41.73
CA GLU A 93 7.14 2.21 41.75
C GLU A 93 7.64 2.84 40.44
N THR A 94 8.88 3.33 40.48
CA THR A 94 9.62 3.79 39.29
C THR A 94 10.12 2.62 38.46
N CYS A 95 9.92 2.68 37.15
CA CYS A 95 10.42 1.65 36.23
C CYS A 95 10.83 2.26 34.88
N LYS A 96 11.55 1.48 34.07
CA LYS A 96 11.80 1.80 32.66
C LYS A 96 10.79 1.07 31.78
N THR A 97 10.23 1.78 30.80
CA THR A 97 9.25 1.23 29.86
C THR A 97 9.61 1.63 28.42
N PRO A 98 9.40 0.75 27.43
CA PRO A 98 9.61 1.11 26.03
C PRO A 98 8.58 2.13 25.57
N MET A 99 9.05 3.22 24.98
CA MET A 99 8.22 4.20 24.28
C MET A 99 8.71 4.35 22.84
N ILE A 100 7.80 4.71 21.93
CA ILE A 100 8.17 4.99 20.53
C ILE A 100 9.17 6.14 20.52
N SER A 101 10.36 5.88 20.00
CA SER A 101 11.46 6.83 19.96
C SER A 101 11.57 7.50 18.61
N GLY A 102 12.46 8.49 18.53
CA GLY A 102 12.69 9.25 17.31
C GLY A 102 11.59 10.25 17.02
N LYS A 103 11.53 10.68 15.77
CA LYS A 103 10.80 11.87 15.37
C LYS A 103 9.39 11.56 14.89
N LYS A 104 8.49 12.55 15.03
CA LYS A 104 7.04 12.43 14.81
C LYS A 104 6.69 12.00 13.38
N LEU A 105 5.72 11.10 13.24
CA LEU A 105 5.22 10.66 11.94
C LEU A 105 4.54 11.81 11.17
N ALA A 106 4.56 11.70 9.84
CA ALA A 106 3.72 12.46 8.93
C ALA A 106 2.86 11.50 8.09
N ILE A 107 1.58 11.81 7.95
CA ILE A 107 0.66 11.11 7.07
C ILE A 107 0.40 12.03 5.86
N VAL A 108 0.56 11.53 4.65
CA VAL A 108 0.42 12.31 3.42
C VAL A 108 -0.51 11.58 2.44
N PRO A 109 -1.84 11.77 2.53
CA PRO A 109 -2.77 11.33 1.50
C PRO A 109 -2.51 12.02 0.16
N ILE A 110 -2.57 11.23 -0.91
CA ILE A 110 -2.74 11.72 -2.28
C ILE A 110 -4.23 12.00 -2.48
N LEU A 111 -4.58 13.26 -2.75
CA LEU A 111 -5.96 13.68 -2.93
C LEU A 111 -6.51 13.16 -4.27
N ARG A 112 -7.76 12.71 -4.33
CA ARG A 112 -8.77 12.72 -3.25
C ARG A 112 -8.82 11.41 -2.45
N ALA A 113 -8.59 10.26 -3.09
CA ALA A 113 -8.88 8.94 -2.53
C ALA A 113 -8.05 8.60 -1.27
N GLY A 114 -6.82 9.11 -1.17
CA GLY A 114 -5.95 8.94 0.00
C GLY A 114 -6.59 9.37 1.33
N LEU A 115 -7.50 10.35 1.30
CA LEU A 115 -8.21 10.83 2.49
C LEU A 115 -9.00 9.73 3.20
N GLY A 116 -9.50 8.72 2.47
CA GLY A 116 -10.27 7.62 3.07
C GLY A 116 -9.46 6.80 4.08
N MET A 117 -8.12 6.79 3.97
CA MET A 117 -7.23 6.01 4.82
C MET A 117 -6.70 6.79 6.03
N VAL A 118 -6.80 8.12 6.02
CA VAL A 118 -6.14 9.00 7.01
C VAL A 118 -6.61 8.71 8.44
N ASN A 119 -7.93 8.61 8.64
CA ASN A 119 -8.50 8.35 9.96
C ASN A 119 -8.06 7.00 10.53
N GLY A 120 -7.91 5.98 9.67
CA GLY A 120 -7.44 4.67 10.10
C GLY A 120 -6.01 4.70 10.64
N ILE A 121 -5.12 5.48 10.00
CA ILE A 121 -3.75 5.64 10.50
C ILE A 121 -3.70 6.54 11.75
N LEU A 122 -4.50 7.61 11.78
CA LEU A 122 -4.58 8.50 12.96
C LEU A 122 -5.16 7.80 14.19
N ALA A 123 -6.00 6.77 14.02
CA ALA A 123 -6.46 5.95 15.13
C ALA A 123 -5.31 5.19 15.83
N LEU A 124 -4.26 4.82 15.08
CA LEU A 124 -3.06 4.18 15.61
C LEU A 124 -2.05 5.19 16.16
N VAL A 125 -1.85 6.31 15.45
CA VAL A 125 -0.88 7.34 15.82
C VAL A 125 -1.53 8.73 15.78
N PRO A 126 -2.30 9.10 16.83
CA PRO A 126 -3.06 10.36 16.84
C PRO A 126 -2.18 11.62 16.81
N SER A 127 -0.92 11.50 17.21
CA SER A 127 0.05 12.60 17.25
C SER A 127 0.71 12.90 15.90
N ALA A 128 0.47 12.07 14.87
CA ALA A 128 1.01 12.25 13.54
C ALA A 128 0.52 13.57 12.93
N LYS A 129 1.40 14.25 12.18
CA LYS A 129 1.02 15.45 11.42
C LYS A 129 0.47 15.04 10.06
N VAL A 130 -0.55 15.74 9.58
CA VAL A 130 -1.15 15.44 8.27
C VAL A 130 -0.71 16.48 7.25
N GLY A 131 -0.01 16.04 6.22
CA GLY A 131 0.23 16.79 4.99
C GLY A 131 -0.76 16.39 3.90
N HIS A 132 -0.83 17.13 2.82
CA HIS A 132 -1.71 16.80 1.71
C HIS A 132 -1.01 17.11 0.39
N ILE A 133 -1.16 16.21 -0.58
CA ILE A 133 -0.69 16.41 -1.95
C ILE A 133 -1.88 16.21 -2.88
N GLY A 134 -2.20 17.25 -3.64
CA GLY A 134 -3.18 17.26 -4.71
C GLY A 134 -2.51 17.14 -6.06
N LEU A 135 -2.78 16.03 -6.73
CA LEU A 135 -2.34 15.77 -8.10
C LEU A 135 -3.58 15.66 -8.98
N TYR A 136 -3.56 16.28 -10.16
CA TYR A 136 -4.46 15.95 -11.24
C TYR A 136 -3.66 15.29 -12.36
N ARG A 137 -4.32 14.49 -13.19
CA ARG A 137 -3.72 14.00 -14.43
C ARG A 137 -4.23 14.86 -15.57
N ASP A 138 -3.32 15.30 -16.42
CA ASP A 138 -3.69 15.88 -17.70
C ASP A 138 -4.42 14.81 -18.55
N GLU A 139 -5.54 15.19 -19.16
CA GLU A 139 -6.43 14.25 -19.86
C GLU A 139 -5.84 13.75 -21.19
N GLU A 140 -4.93 14.53 -21.80
CA GLU A 140 -4.33 14.20 -23.10
C GLU A 140 -2.98 13.49 -22.95
N THR A 141 -2.14 13.96 -22.02
CA THR A 141 -0.77 13.46 -21.83
C THR A 141 -0.65 12.40 -20.74
N HIS A 142 -1.67 12.30 -19.86
CA HIS A 142 -1.67 11.47 -18.66
C HIS A 142 -0.53 11.79 -17.67
N GLU A 143 0.12 12.95 -17.80
CA GLU A 143 1.15 13.40 -16.88
C GLU A 143 0.52 13.95 -15.58
N PRO A 144 1.11 13.64 -14.41
CA PRO A 144 0.63 14.16 -13.14
C PRO A 144 1.10 15.60 -12.92
N HIS A 145 0.16 16.52 -12.71
CA HIS A 145 0.43 17.91 -12.36
C HIS A 145 -0.01 18.19 -10.92
N GLU A 146 0.85 18.89 -10.18
CA GLU A 146 0.54 19.35 -8.83
C GLU A 146 -0.42 20.54 -8.88
N TYR A 147 -1.51 20.48 -8.10
CA TYR A 147 -2.36 21.65 -7.82
C TYR A 147 -2.29 22.11 -6.37
N TYR A 148 -1.73 21.28 -5.47
CA TYR A 148 -1.61 21.60 -4.04
C TYR A 148 -0.56 20.73 -3.35
N CYS A 149 0.41 21.31 -2.66
CA CYS A 149 1.29 20.58 -1.74
C CYS A 149 1.46 21.36 -0.45
N LYS A 150 1.05 20.75 0.67
CA LYS A 150 1.25 21.31 2.01
C LYS A 150 1.72 20.22 2.96
N LEU A 151 3.01 20.23 3.27
CA LEU A 151 3.66 19.23 4.10
C LEU A 151 3.97 19.76 5.51
N PRO A 152 4.00 18.88 6.53
CA PRO A 152 4.43 19.28 7.88
C PRO A 152 5.90 19.71 7.91
N ASP A 153 6.17 20.86 8.50
CA ASP A 153 7.53 21.37 8.72
C ASP A 153 8.03 20.99 10.15
N PRO A 154 9.26 20.50 10.33
CA PRO A 154 10.19 19.99 9.32
C PRO A 154 9.81 18.58 8.86
N ILE A 155 9.86 18.32 7.54
CA ILE A 155 9.46 17.04 6.91
C ILE A 155 10.62 16.03 6.83
N ASP A 156 11.84 16.51 6.64
CA ASP A 156 13.09 15.73 6.59
C ASP A 156 13.38 14.95 7.88
N GLN A 157 12.72 15.39 8.94
CA GLN A 157 12.78 14.84 10.27
C GLN A 157 11.73 13.75 10.51
N ARG A 158 10.91 13.34 9.55
CA ARG A 158 9.75 12.49 9.83
C ARG A 158 9.84 11.14 9.15
N LEU A 159 9.21 10.14 9.76
CA LEU A 159 8.72 8.97 9.02
C LEU A 159 7.43 9.38 8.31
N ILE A 160 7.41 9.25 6.99
CA ILE A 160 6.35 9.77 6.13
C ILE A 160 5.59 8.58 5.56
N VAL A 161 4.30 8.51 5.83
CA VAL A 161 3.40 7.46 5.33
C VAL A 161 2.51 8.08 4.26
N VAL A 162 2.80 7.77 3.01
CA VAL A 162 2.03 8.22 1.84
C VAL A 162 0.87 7.25 1.62
N LEU A 163 -0.34 7.80 1.48
CA LEU A 163 -1.58 7.02 1.39
C LEU A 163 -2.27 7.24 0.04
N ASP A 164 -2.48 6.15 -0.69
CA ASP A 164 -3.34 6.13 -1.88
C ASP A 164 -3.97 4.73 -2.03
N PRO A 165 -5.30 4.58 -2.01
CA PRO A 165 -5.94 3.27 -2.09
C PRO A 165 -5.54 2.44 -3.31
N MET A 166 -5.15 3.07 -4.42
CA MET A 166 -4.88 2.39 -5.69
C MET A 166 -3.50 2.72 -6.27
N LEU A 167 -2.65 1.71 -6.40
CA LEU A 167 -1.39 1.82 -7.14
C LEU A 167 -1.54 1.20 -8.53
N ALA A 168 -2.08 1.99 -9.47
CA ALA A 168 -2.32 1.56 -10.86
C ALA A 168 -1.05 1.64 -11.73
N THR A 169 -0.84 2.76 -12.44
CA THR A 169 0.35 2.96 -13.29
C THR A 169 1.61 3.37 -12.52
N GLY A 170 1.49 3.70 -11.24
CA GLY A 170 2.57 4.25 -10.41
C GLY A 170 2.84 5.75 -10.58
N GLY A 171 2.27 6.41 -11.60
CA GLY A 171 2.59 7.81 -11.90
C GLY A 171 2.31 8.79 -10.76
N SER A 172 1.10 8.71 -10.17
CA SER A 172 0.70 9.58 -9.05
C SER A 172 1.57 9.35 -7.80
N ALA A 173 1.89 8.10 -7.49
CA ALA A 173 2.72 7.73 -6.36
C ALA A 173 4.16 8.25 -6.50
N ILE A 174 4.76 8.08 -7.68
CA ILE A 174 6.11 8.57 -7.99
C ILE A 174 6.15 10.10 -7.89
N ALA A 175 5.18 10.80 -8.49
CA ALA A 175 5.11 12.25 -8.41
C ALA A 175 4.99 12.75 -6.96
N ALA A 176 4.07 12.17 -6.17
CA ALA A 176 3.91 12.53 -4.77
C ALA A 176 5.21 12.32 -3.94
N ILE A 177 5.91 11.21 -4.17
CA ILE A 177 7.16 10.91 -3.48
C ILE A 177 8.28 11.86 -3.92
N ASN A 178 8.37 12.20 -5.21
CA ASN A 178 9.30 13.23 -5.69
C ASN A 178 9.07 14.56 -4.98
N PHE A 179 7.82 15.04 -4.91
CA PHE A 179 7.52 16.29 -4.20
C PHE A 179 7.92 16.22 -2.73
N ILE A 180 7.67 15.11 -2.05
CA ILE A 180 8.09 14.93 -0.65
C ILE A 180 9.61 15.01 -0.52
N LYS A 181 10.37 14.38 -1.42
CA LYS A 181 11.83 14.38 -1.43
C LYS A 181 12.41 15.75 -1.77
N GLU A 182 11.80 16.49 -2.70
CA GLU A 182 12.16 17.88 -3.03
C GLU A 182 12.02 18.81 -1.82
N HIS A 183 11.03 18.55 -0.95
CA HIS A 183 10.87 19.26 0.32
C HIS A 183 11.77 18.71 1.45
N GLY A 184 12.64 17.74 1.14
CA GLY A 184 13.65 17.19 2.05
C GLY A 184 13.24 15.90 2.78
N GLY A 185 12.06 15.34 2.52
CA GLY A 185 11.61 14.07 3.11
C GLY A 185 12.53 12.90 2.75
N LYS A 186 12.83 12.03 3.72
CA LYS A 186 13.83 10.94 3.57
C LYS A 186 13.29 9.55 3.86
N ASN A 187 12.55 9.40 4.96
CA ASN A 187 12.07 8.09 5.40
C ASN A 187 10.61 7.93 4.97
N ILE A 188 10.38 7.22 3.87
CA ILE A 188 9.07 7.17 3.22
C ILE A 188 8.58 5.73 3.15
N LYS A 189 7.34 5.53 3.59
CA LYS A 189 6.53 4.33 3.37
C LYS A 189 5.36 4.71 2.48
N PHE A 190 5.07 3.91 1.47
CA PHE A 190 3.89 4.07 0.62
C PHE A 190 2.91 2.94 0.89
N MET A 191 1.63 3.26 1.08
CA MET A 191 0.59 2.27 1.35
C MET A 191 -0.52 2.35 0.31
N SER A 192 -0.87 1.19 -0.25
CA SER A 192 -1.99 1.02 -1.17
C SER A 192 -2.83 -0.21 -0.85
N ILE A 193 -4.15 -0.09 -0.95
CA ILE A 193 -5.06 -1.20 -0.64
C ILE A 193 -5.04 -2.22 -1.79
N ILE A 194 -5.09 -1.74 -3.03
CA ILE A 194 -4.95 -2.56 -4.23
C ILE A 194 -3.87 -1.96 -5.13
N ALA A 195 -3.01 -2.82 -5.68
CA ALA A 195 -1.97 -2.44 -6.61
C ALA A 195 -2.00 -3.34 -7.85
N ALA A 196 -1.53 -2.82 -8.99
CA ALA A 196 -1.21 -3.61 -10.17
C ALA A 196 0.32 -3.85 -10.22
N PRO A 197 0.79 -4.99 -10.75
CA PRO A 197 2.21 -5.32 -10.80
C PRO A 197 3.01 -4.25 -11.57
N GLU A 198 2.43 -3.66 -12.61
CA GLU A 198 3.05 -2.59 -13.41
C GLU A 198 3.34 -1.34 -12.57
N GLY A 199 2.40 -0.95 -11.72
CA GLY A 199 2.57 0.20 -10.82
C GLY A 199 3.56 -0.06 -9.69
N VAL A 200 3.52 -1.27 -9.12
CA VAL A 200 4.47 -1.71 -8.09
C VAL A 200 5.89 -1.70 -8.65
N GLU A 201 6.11 -2.32 -9.80
CA GLU A 201 7.42 -2.40 -10.44
C GLU A 201 7.95 -1.00 -10.79
N ARG A 202 7.11 -0.14 -11.38
CA ARG A 202 7.50 1.23 -11.73
C ARG A 202 7.88 2.03 -10.50
N LEU A 203 7.09 1.95 -9.42
CA LEU A 203 7.35 2.68 -8.18
C LEU A 203 8.61 2.17 -7.48
N ALA A 204 8.77 0.85 -7.35
CA ALA A 204 9.93 0.24 -6.71
C ALA A 204 11.24 0.57 -7.45
N LYS A 205 11.22 0.60 -8.79
CA LYS A 205 12.37 1.02 -9.60
C LYS A 205 12.70 2.50 -9.47
N ALA A 206 11.68 3.36 -9.45
CA ALA A 206 11.88 4.81 -9.32
C ALA A 206 12.37 5.20 -7.91
N HIS A 207 11.90 4.50 -6.89
CA HIS A 207 12.19 4.77 -5.49
C HIS A 207 12.53 3.50 -4.71
N PRO A 208 13.73 2.92 -4.94
CA PRO A 208 14.16 1.69 -4.25
C PRO A 208 14.37 1.88 -2.75
N ASP A 209 14.44 3.13 -2.28
CA ASP A 209 14.55 3.54 -0.88
C ASP A 209 13.19 3.64 -0.15
N VAL A 210 12.08 3.49 -0.86
CA VAL A 210 10.71 3.54 -0.29
C VAL A 210 10.24 2.13 0.03
N GLN A 211 9.71 1.90 1.24
CA GLN A 211 8.98 0.67 1.55
C GLN A 211 7.55 0.76 1.01
N ILE A 212 7.15 -0.20 0.19
CA ILE A 212 5.85 -0.24 -0.49
C ILE A 212 5.00 -1.33 0.13
N TYR A 213 3.85 -0.96 0.66
CA TYR A 213 2.91 -1.84 1.34
C TYR A 213 1.62 -1.96 0.52
N CYS A 214 1.28 -3.16 0.09
CA CYS A 214 0.11 -3.45 -0.73
C CYS A 214 -0.85 -4.38 0.02
N GLY A 215 -2.13 -4.02 0.13
CA GLY A 215 -3.16 -4.90 0.69
C GLY A 215 -3.43 -6.11 -0.22
N ASN A 216 -3.39 -5.91 -1.53
CA ASN A 216 -3.43 -6.95 -2.55
C ASN A 216 -2.72 -6.49 -3.83
N ILE A 217 -1.96 -7.39 -4.45
CA ILE A 217 -1.44 -7.17 -5.81
C ILE A 217 -2.34 -7.95 -6.78
N ASP A 218 -2.99 -7.21 -7.69
CA ASP A 218 -3.91 -7.73 -8.69
C ASP A 218 -3.18 -8.23 -9.93
N ARG A 219 -3.92 -8.67 -10.95
CA ARG A 219 -3.31 -9.36 -12.10
C ARG A 219 -2.55 -8.42 -13.04
N GLN A 220 -3.15 -7.28 -13.37
CA GLN A 220 -2.66 -6.38 -14.44
C GLN A 220 -3.49 -5.10 -14.49
N LEU A 221 -3.08 -4.17 -15.35
CA LEU A 221 -3.93 -3.11 -15.88
C LEU A 221 -4.69 -3.55 -17.13
N ASN A 222 -5.85 -2.91 -17.40
CA ASN A 222 -6.51 -2.96 -18.71
C ASN A 222 -6.03 -1.84 -19.64
N GLU A 223 -6.62 -1.73 -20.84
CA GLU A 223 -6.27 -0.71 -21.84
C GLU A 223 -6.47 0.73 -21.35
N ASP A 224 -7.45 0.94 -20.45
CA ASP A 224 -7.76 2.23 -19.82
C ASP A 224 -6.97 2.48 -18.52
N ALA A 225 -5.93 1.67 -18.24
CA ALA A 225 -5.09 1.74 -17.05
C ALA A 225 -5.82 1.52 -15.70
N TYR A 226 -6.97 0.84 -15.70
CA TYR A 226 -7.63 0.35 -14.49
C TYR A 226 -7.06 -0.99 -14.04
N ILE A 227 -6.93 -1.14 -12.72
CA ILE A 227 -6.48 -2.39 -12.08
C ILE A 227 -7.54 -3.48 -12.28
N CYS A 228 -7.10 -4.70 -12.63
CA CYS A 228 -7.97 -5.85 -12.90
C CYS A 228 -7.69 -7.04 -11.94
N PRO A 229 -8.70 -7.54 -11.19
CA PRO A 229 -10.11 -7.14 -11.21
C PRO A 229 -10.41 -5.78 -10.54
N GLY A 230 -9.49 -5.25 -9.72
CA GLY A 230 -9.60 -3.94 -9.11
C GLY A 230 -10.85 -3.75 -8.25
N LEU A 231 -11.26 -2.48 -8.11
CA LEU A 231 -12.46 -2.08 -7.38
C LEU A 231 -13.21 -0.89 -8.03
N GLY A 232 -12.90 -0.57 -9.29
CA GLY A 232 -13.39 0.64 -9.98
C GLY A 232 -12.62 1.90 -9.56
N ASP A 233 -13.28 3.06 -9.58
CA ASP A 233 -12.69 4.32 -9.11
C ASP A 233 -12.84 4.46 -7.59
N ALA A 234 -11.72 4.40 -6.86
CA ALA A 234 -11.74 4.54 -5.40
C ALA A 234 -12.23 5.92 -4.93
N GLY A 235 -11.89 6.99 -5.64
CA GLY A 235 -12.30 8.35 -5.29
C GLY A 235 -13.81 8.48 -5.33
N ASP A 236 -14.42 8.11 -6.46
CA ASP A 236 -15.87 8.16 -6.64
C ASP A 236 -16.60 7.25 -5.66
N ARG A 237 -16.07 6.07 -5.37
CA ARG A 237 -16.68 5.15 -4.39
C ARG A 237 -16.56 5.64 -2.96
N ILE A 238 -15.51 6.38 -2.61
CA ILE A 238 -15.34 7.00 -1.28
C ILE A 238 -16.25 8.24 -1.12
N PHE A 239 -16.37 9.07 -2.15
CA PHE A 239 -17.04 10.38 -2.05
C PHE A 239 -18.47 10.40 -2.63
N GLY A 240 -18.88 9.36 -3.35
CA GLY A 240 -20.18 9.30 -4.02
C GLY A 240 -20.27 10.23 -5.23
N THR A 241 -19.16 10.40 -5.96
CA THR A 241 -19.07 11.24 -7.18
C THR A 241 -19.15 10.42 -8.47
N LYS A 242 -19.14 11.10 -9.62
CA LYS A 242 -19.03 10.55 -10.98
C LYS A 242 -18.11 11.44 -11.81
#